data_AF-A0A9P5TW64-F1
#
_entry.id   AF-A0A9P5TW64-F1
#
_cell.length_a   1.000
_cell.length_b   1.000
_cell.length_c   1.000
_cell.angle_alpha   90.00
_cell.angle_beta   90.00
_cell.angle_gamma   90.00
#
_symmetry.space_group_name_H-M   'P 1'
#
loop_
_entity.id
_entity.type
_entity.pdbx_description
1 polymer ?
#
loop_
_entity_poly.entity_id
_entity_poly.type
_entity_poly.pdbx_seq_one_letter_code
_entity_poly.pdbx_strand_id
1 'polypeptide(L)' 'MDGLVKLSVQGNRIRSVDINQYRWTRLEMLNISENRLENLLGLASLPSLIALNIGELFSSVGESVRCCTD' A
#
# COMPACT_ATOMS: atom_id res chain seq x y z
N MET A 1 -11.96 -11.51 10.35
CA MET A 1 -12.59 -11.05 9.09
C MET A 1 -11.67 -11.53 7.99
N ASP A 2 -11.83 -12.79 7.57
CA ASP A 2 -10.74 -13.50 6.84
C ASP A 2 -11.04 -13.62 5.34
N GLY A 3 -12.10 -12.94 4.88
CA GLY A 3 -12.59 -13.00 3.51
C GLY A 3 -12.35 -11.74 2.68
N LEU A 4 -11.56 -10.78 3.19
CA LEU A 4 -11.29 -9.55 2.44
C LEU A 4 -10.32 -9.84 1.30
N VAL A 5 -10.82 -9.80 0.06
CA VAL A 5 -10.04 -10.09 -1.16
C VAL A 5 -9.59 -8.81 -1.88
N LYS A 6 -10.41 -7.77 -1.86
CA LYS A 6 -10.12 -6.49 -2.51
C LYS A 6 -10.44 -5.35 -1.57
N LEU A 7 -9.51 -4.42 -1.43
CA LEU A 7 -9.66 -3.20 -0.65
C LEU A 7 -9.30 -2.01 -1.53
N SER A 8 -10.23 -1.08 -1.70
CA SER A 8 -9.97 0.19 -2.37
C SER A 8 -10.33 1.32 -1.43
N VAL A 9 -9.37 2.19 -1.17
CA VAL A 9 -9.52 3.47 -0.49
C VAL A 9 -8.93 4.59 -1.33
N GLN A 10 -8.99 4.43 -2.65
CA GLN A 10 -8.57 5.42 -3.64
C GLN A 10 -9.28 6.76 -3.45
N GLY A 11 -8.60 7.85 -3.81
CA GLY A 11 -9.21 9.19 -3.87
C GLY A 11 -9.48 9.81 -2.51
N ASN A 12 -8.81 9.31 -1.47
CA ASN A 12 -8.93 9.83 -0.10
C ASN A 12 -7.76 10.75 0.24
N ARG A 13 -7.67 11.15 1.53
CA ARG A 13 -6.59 11.99 2.05
C ARG A 13 -5.71 11.21 3.03
N ILE A 14 -5.57 9.90 2.81
CA ILE A 14 -4.82 9.02 3.70
C ILE A 14 -3.34 9.36 3.57
N ARG A 15 -2.67 9.56 4.72
CA ARG A 15 -1.24 9.88 4.80
C ARG A 15 -0.40 8.70 5.29
N SER A 16 -0.98 7.84 6.10
CA SER A 16 -0.30 6.67 6.65
C SER A 16 -1.22 5.47 6.65
N VAL A 17 -0.69 4.33 6.26
CA VAL A 17 -1.35 3.03 6.34
C VAL A 17 -0.40 2.08 7.08
N ASP A 18 -0.86 1.57 8.23
CA ASP A 18 -0.18 0.49 8.94
C ASP A 18 -1.08 -0.74 8.97
N ILE A 19 -0.62 -1.79 8.29
CA ILE A 19 -1.33 -3.06 8.17
C ILE A 19 -0.58 -4.23 8.80
N ASN A 20 0.47 -3.96 9.59
CA ASN A 20 1.22 -5.00 10.29
C ASN A 20 0.36 -5.84 11.24
N GLN A 21 -0.65 -5.21 11.86
CA GLN A 21 -1.50 -5.85 12.85
C GLN A 21 -2.63 -6.68 12.23
N TYR A 22 -2.86 -6.56 10.91
CA TYR A 22 -3.92 -7.28 10.22
C TYR A 22 -3.36 -8.50 9.49
N ARG A 23 -4.06 -9.62 9.65
CA ARG A 23 -3.79 -10.86 8.89
C ARG A 23 -4.76 -10.98 7.74
N TRP A 24 -4.60 -10.15 6.72
CA TRP A 24 -5.41 -10.25 5.50
C TRP A 24 -4.83 -11.28 4.54
N THR A 25 -4.89 -12.55 4.95
CA THR A 25 -4.31 -13.70 4.24
C THR A 25 -4.89 -13.96 2.86
N ARG A 26 -6.00 -13.29 2.50
CA ARG A 26 -6.67 -13.45 1.20
C ARG A 26 -6.74 -12.15 0.41
N LEU A 27 -6.13 -11.06 0.89
CA LEU A 27 -6.19 -9.79 0.18
C LEU A 27 -5.28 -9.86 -1.05
N GLU A 28 -5.91 -9.83 -2.21
CA GLU A 28 -5.27 -9.92 -3.52
C GLU A 28 -5.05 -8.54 -4.14
N MET A 29 -5.92 -7.57 -3.83
CA MET A 29 -5.86 -6.23 -4.40
C MET A 29 -5.97 -5.16 -3.32
N LEU A 30 -4.97 -4.28 -3.26
CA LEU A 30 -4.98 -3.07 -2.44
C LEU A 30 -4.83 -1.85 -3.35
N ASN A 31 -5.87 -1.02 -3.39
CA ASN A 31 -5.84 0.26 -4.10
C ASN A 31 -5.88 1.43 -3.12
N ILE A 32 -4.76 2.13 -3.02
CA ILE A 32 -4.55 3.33 -2.23
C ILE A 32 -4.12 4.51 -3.11
N SER A 33 -4.35 4.45 -4.43
CA SER A 33 -4.04 5.54 -5.36
C SER A 33 -4.81 6.82 -5.04
N GLU A 34 -4.35 7.95 -5.58
CA GLU A 34 -5.00 9.26 -5.35
C GLU A 34 -5.19 9.58 -3.85
N ASN A 35 -4.24 9.14 -3.03
CA ASN A 35 -4.09 9.55 -1.64
C ASN A 35 -2.89 10.49 -1.48
N ARG A 36 -2.51 10.79 -0.24
CA ARG A 36 -1.35 11.60 0.10
C ARG A 36 -0.37 10.77 0.93
N LEU A 37 -0.13 9.55 0.47
CA LEU A 37 0.53 8.52 1.27
C LEU A 37 2.01 8.88 1.47
N GLU A 38 2.38 9.08 2.72
CA GLU A 38 3.77 9.33 3.17
C GLU A 38 4.38 8.02 3.70
N ASN A 39 3.55 7.16 4.32
CA ASN A 39 4.01 5.94 4.96
C ASN A 39 3.08 4.76 4.66
N LEU A 40 3.68 3.61 4.34
CA LEU A 40 2.99 2.34 4.16
C LEU A 40 3.79 1.24 4.85
N LEU A 41 3.24 0.66 5.91
CA LEU A 41 3.90 -0.35 6.73
C LEU A 41 3.10 -1.65 6.73
N GLY A 42 3.80 -2.78 6.76
CA GLY A 42 3.18 -4.10 6.88
C GLY A 42 2.71 -4.73 5.58
N LEU A 43 3.22 -4.31 4.41
CA LEU A 43 2.96 -5.04 3.16
C LEU A 43 3.41 -6.52 3.24
N ALA A 44 4.44 -6.82 4.03
CA ALA A 44 4.90 -8.19 4.28
C ALA A 44 3.84 -9.07 4.99
N SER A 45 2.82 -8.49 5.62
CA SER A 45 1.73 -9.24 6.25
C SER A 45 0.63 -9.68 5.26
N LEU A 46 0.77 -9.34 3.96
CA LEU A 46 -0.18 -9.65 2.90
C LEU A 46 0.35 -10.73 1.94
N PRO A 47 0.35 -12.02 2.33
CA PRO A 47 0.98 -13.08 1.56
C PRO A 47 0.31 -13.38 0.21
N SER A 48 -0.92 -12.92 0.00
CA SER A 48 -1.68 -13.15 -1.23
C SER A 48 -1.85 -11.90 -2.09
N LEU A 49 -1.16 -10.81 -1.78
CA LEU A 49 -1.29 -9.56 -2.53
C LEU A 49 -0.64 -9.72 -3.92
N ILE A 50 -1.44 -9.49 -4.97
CA ILE A 50 -1.02 -9.61 -6.36
C ILE A 50 -1.03 -8.22 -7.04
N ALA A 51 -1.92 -7.32 -6.61
CA ALA A 51 -2.06 -5.99 -7.17
C ALA A 51 -2.00 -4.91 -6.08
N LEU A 52 -1.06 -3.97 -6.21
CA LEU A 52 -0.90 -2.82 -5.34
C LEU A 52 -0.87 -1.53 -6.16
N ASN A 53 -1.86 -0.66 -5.96
CA ASN A 53 -1.93 0.66 -6.61
C ASN A 53 -1.66 1.76 -5.57
N ILE A 54 -0.54 2.46 -5.68
CA ILE A 54 -0.11 3.51 -4.73
C ILE A 54 -0.31 4.94 -5.28
N GLY A 55 -0.77 5.06 -6.53
CA GLY A 55 -0.93 6.32 -7.25
C GLY A 55 0.31 6.71 -8.04
N GLU A 56 0.13 7.57 -9.04
CA GLU A 56 1.25 8.23 -9.70
C GLU A 56 1.90 9.18 -8.70
N LEU A 57 3.12 8.86 -8.28
CA LEU A 57 4.00 9.84 -7.65
C LEU A 57 4.10 10.99 -8.66
N PHE A 58 3.41 12.10 -8.40
CA PHE A 58 3.53 13.29 -9.22
C PHE A 58 5.03 13.61 -9.35
N SER A 59 5.45 13.70 -10.61
CA SER A 59 6.77 14.07 -11.06
C SER A 59 7.13 15.48 -10.59
N SER A 60 7.63 15.61 -9.36
CA SER A 60 8.49 16.71 -8.98
C SER A 60 9.79 16.14 -8.40
N VAL A 61 10.83 16.22 -9.24
CA VAL A 61 12.25 15.96 -9.00
C VAL A 61 12.69 16.05 -7.53
N GLY A 62 13.34 14.98 -7.02
CA GLY A 62 14.11 15.05 -5.76
C GLY A 62 14.38 13.69 -5.09
N GLU A 63 15.55 13.11 -5.39
CA GLU A 63 16.33 12.14 -4.58
C GLU A 63 15.81 10.71 -4.31
N SER A 64 16.53 9.78 -4.96
CA SER A 64 16.99 8.47 -4.45
C SER A 64 15.97 7.57 -3.74
N VAL A 65 15.28 6.74 -4.52
CA VAL A 65 14.82 5.44 -4.04
C VAL A 65 16.05 4.56 -3.81
N ARG A 66 16.60 4.61 -2.60
CA ARG A 66 17.63 3.66 -2.16
C ARG A 66 16.89 2.40 -1.71
N CYS A 67 16.75 1.42 -2.61
CA CYS A 67 16.49 0.05 -2.18
C CYS A 67 17.69 -0.38 -1.34
N CYS A 68 17.52 -0.41 -0.02
CA CYS A 68 18.40 -1.20 0.83
C CYS A 68 18.06 -2.67 0.56
N THR A 69 18.77 -3.28 -0.40
CA THR A 69 19.05 -4.71 -0.36
C THR A 69 20.42 -4.88 0.28
N ASP A 70 20.51 -5.86 1.17
CA ASP A 70 21.66 -6.22 2.02
C ASP A 70 23.05 -6.11 1.37
#